data_AF-A0A7X3JSG5-F1
#
_entry.id   AF-A0A7X3JSG5-F1
#
_cell.length_a   1.000
_cell.length_b   1.000
_cell.length_c   1.000
_cell.angle_alpha   90.00
_cell.angle_beta   90.00
_cell.angle_gamma   90.00
#
_symmetry.space_group_name_H-M   'P 1'
#
loop_
_entity.id
_entity.type
_entity.pdbx_description
1 polymer ?
#
loop_
_entity_poly.entity_id
_entity_poly.type
_entity_poly.pdbx_seq_one_letter_code
_entity_poly.pdbx_strand_id
1 'polypeptide(L)'
;MKVYDNSIGSADVGFNGLPRMSISDQITGAVIFVVAILWGCWLFGVVRRVYLNKNETKEHPKKLNKRYVKIEFYNEWLVVSISASICAAVVIAFLQMKSWRLTDFGNVGQIGDFIGGLTNPLLSFAALVVLLKSITMQAKIIKVQSDDQALSSFRDEFYTLLNIVETKSQKMSASPMYLTGLDSSLKAARTILSNIRCSPSVHEAISREIVLKLIEFGLFEKYALSVRMAMRHVITSKPADMDMYGIIIRDSMSDSERVIFLTWVYYYWRDAKYWFKEFHDADGKITSCEFTRGLKSEDFISDEVFKFF
;
A
#
# COMPACT_ATOMS: atom_id res chain seq x y z
N MET A 1 -112.96 -12.79 -18.75
CA MET A 1 -113.74 -11.92 -17.85
C MET A 1 -113.01 -11.88 -16.52
N LYS A 2 -112.49 -10.69 -16.14
CA LYS A 2 -111.85 -10.34 -14.84
C LYS A 2 -110.54 -11.08 -14.51
N VAL A 3 -109.51 -10.50 -13.91
CA VAL A 3 -109.19 -9.15 -13.40
C VAL A 3 -107.64 -9.13 -13.32
N TYR A 4 -107.02 -8.04 -13.76
CA TYR A 4 -105.61 -7.75 -13.52
C TYR A 4 -105.43 -7.44 -12.03
N ASP A 5 -104.53 -8.15 -11.36
CA ASP A 5 -104.08 -7.78 -10.02
C ASP A 5 -102.62 -7.31 -10.06
N ASN A 6 -102.44 -6.05 -9.72
CA ASN A 6 -101.16 -5.36 -9.61
C ASN A 6 -100.47 -5.80 -8.31
N SER A 7 -99.28 -6.39 -8.42
CA SER A 7 -98.32 -6.41 -7.31
C SER A 7 -97.01 -5.78 -7.75
N ILE A 8 -96.80 -4.57 -7.27
CA ILE A 8 -95.55 -3.82 -7.34
C ILE A 8 -94.59 -4.51 -6.36
N GLY A 9 -93.69 -5.34 -6.89
CA GLY A 9 -92.55 -5.88 -6.16
C GLY A 9 -91.36 -4.94 -6.34
N SER A 10 -91.01 -4.23 -5.28
CA SER A 10 -89.80 -3.41 -5.15
C SER A 10 -88.54 -4.23 -5.44
N ALA A 11 -87.80 -3.84 -6.48
CA ALA A 11 -86.47 -4.37 -6.75
C ALA A 11 -85.47 -3.80 -5.72
N ASP A 12 -85.24 -4.54 -4.64
CA ASP A 12 -84.08 -4.34 -3.77
C ASP A 12 -82.83 -4.80 -4.54
N VAL A 13 -82.09 -3.82 -5.07
CA VAL A 13 -80.76 -4.04 -5.64
C VAL A 13 -79.80 -4.27 -4.47
N GLY A 14 -79.66 -5.53 -4.07
CA GLY A 14 -78.71 -5.97 -3.06
C GLY A 14 -77.27 -5.76 -3.50
N PHE A 15 -76.69 -4.60 -3.16
CA PHE A 15 -75.27 -4.30 -3.29
C PHE A 15 -74.48 -4.96 -2.14
N ASN A 16 -74.52 -6.30 -2.05
CA ASN A 16 -73.77 -7.08 -1.07
C ASN A 16 -72.74 -7.95 -1.80
N GLY A 17 -71.49 -7.49 -1.86
CA GLY A 17 -70.44 -8.32 -2.45
C GLY A 17 -69.04 -7.72 -2.57
N LEU A 18 -68.70 -6.67 -1.83
CA LEU A 18 -67.28 -6.31 -1.67
C LEU A 18 -66.81 -6.88 -0.33
N PRO A 19 -65.80 -7.78 -0.31
CA PRO A 19 -65.26 -8.31 0.93
C PRO A 19 -64.75 -7.14 1.75
N ARG A 20 -65.37 -6.93 2.93
CA ARG A 20 -64.87 -5.96 3.90
C ARG A 20 -63.50 -6.45 4.33
N MET A 21 -62.47 -5.87 3.73
CA MET A 21 -61.08 -6.07 4.11
C MET A 21 -61.00 -5.79 5.60
N SER A 22 -60.54 -6.77 6.37
CA SER A 22 -60.42 -6.62 7.81
C SER A 22 -59.52 -5.43 8.12
N ILE A 23 -59.90 -4.61 9.10
CA ILE A 23 -59.09 -3.47 9.56
C ILE A 23 -57.67 -3.94 9.94
N SER A 24 -57.49 -5.20 10.34
CA SER A 24 -56.18 -5.82 10.57
C SER A 24 -55.28 -5.83 9.33
N ASP A 25 -55.83 -6.06 8.15
CA ASP A 25 -55.07 -6.26 6.92
C ASP A 25 -54.61 -4.91 6.36
N GLN A 26 -55.44 -3.88 6.51
CA GLN A 26 -55.09 -2.51 6.12
C GLN A 26 -53.95 -1.96 6.98
N ILE A 27 -53.94 -2.23 8.29
CA ILE A 27 -52.89 -1.72 9.17
C ILE A 27 -51.60 -2.53 9.01
N THR A 28 -51.68 -3.85 8.81
CA THR A 28 -50.49 -4.68 8.53
C THR A 28 -49.80 -4.23 7.24
N GLY A 29 -50.57 -3.92 6.20
CA GLY A 29 -50.05 -3.32 4.97
C GLY A 29 -49.37 -1.96 5.20
N ALA A 30 -49.96 -1.09 6.02
CA ALA A 30 -49.40 0.22 6.34
C ALA A 30 -48.07 0.12 7.10
N VAL A 31 -47.95 -0.79 8.07
CA VAL A 31 -46.71 -1.00 8.83
C VAL A 31 -45.59 -1.54 7.95
N ILE A 32 -45.89 -2.56 7.12
CA ILE A 32 -44.93 -3.11 6.16
C ILE A 32 -44.45 -2.02 5.20
N PHE A 33 -45.36 -1.16 4.74
CA PHE A 33 -45.03 -0.06 3.84
C PHE A 33 -44.13 1.00 4.50
N VAL A 34 -44.40 1.39 5.75
CA VAL A 34 -43.56 2.36 6.49
C VAL A 34 -42.17 1.77 6.78
N VAL A 35 -42.10 0.51 7.19
CA VAL A 35 -40.81 -0.18 7.41
C VAL A 35 -40.03 -0.27 6.10
N ALA A 36 -40.68 -0.60 4.98
CA ALA A 36 -40.04 -0.66 3.67
C ALA A 36 -39.51 0.71 3.20
N ILE A 37 -40.25 1.80 3.46
CA ILE A 37 -39.80 3.17 3.16
C ILE A 37 -38.60 3.56 4.01
N LEU A 38 -38.65 3.29 5.32
CA LEU A 38 -37.54 3.60 6.23
C LEU A 38 -36.29 2.80 5.84
N TRP A 39 -36.46 1.53 5.48
CA TRP A 39 -35.37 0.68 4.99
C TRP A 39 -34.81 1.18 3.66
N GLY A 40 -35.67 1.58 2.72
CA GLY A 40 -35.28 2.10 1.41
C GLY A 40 -34.55 3.45 1.49
N CYS A 41 -35.06 4.41 2.27
CA CYS A 41 -34.41 5.70 2.50
C CYS A 41 -33.04 5.53 3.18
N TRP A 42 -32.95 4.59 4.10
CA TRP A 42 -31.70 4.26 4.77
C TRP A 42 -30.69 3.59 3.84
N LEU A 43 -31.11 2.60 3.05
CA LEU A 43 -30.26 1.93 2.06
C LEU A 43 -29.71 2.94 1.04
N PHE A 44 -30.56 3.86 0.58
CA PHE A 44 -30.17 4.93 -0.34
C PHE A 44 -29.16 5.90 0.28
N GLY A 45 -29.33 6.25 1.57
CA GLY A 45 -28.41 7.11 2.31
C GLY A 45 -27.03 6.47 2.54
N VAL A 46 -26.98 5.15 2.77
CA VAL A 46 -25.73 4.40 2.90
C VAL A 46 -25.02 4.30 1.56
N VAL A 47 -25.73 3.91 0.49
CA VAL A 47 -25.17 3.79 -0.86
C VAL A 47 -24.61 5.12 -1.35
N ARG A 48 -25.34 6.23 -1.15
CA ARG A 48 -24.90 7.57 -1.55
C ARG A 48 -23.62 8.01 -0.83
N ARG A 49 -23.50 7.73 0.48
CA ARG A 49 -22.29 8.08 1.26
C ARG A 49 -21.06 7.27 0.86
N VAL A 50 -21.24 5.98 0.56
CA VAL A 50 -20.16 5.13 0.01
C VAL A 50 -19.69 5.63 -1.34
N TYR A 51 -20.62 6.06 -2.18
CA TYR A 51 -20.29 6.53 -3.52
C TYR A 51 -19.53 7.87 -3.49
N LEU A 52 -19.90 8.78 -2.59
CA LEU A 52 -19.23 10.08 -2.45
C LEU A 52 -17.81 9.94 -1.87
N ASN A 53 -17.61 9.08 -0.86
CA ASN A 53 -16.28 8.87 -0.26
C ASN A 53 -15.27 8.24 -1.26
N LYS A 54 -15.77 7.53 -2.28
CA LYS A 54 -14.93 6.95 -3.36
C LYS A 54 -14.44 7.99 -4.37
N ASN A 55 -15.05 9.17 -4.44
CA ASN A 55 -14.70 10.21 -5.40
C ASN A 55 -13.76 11.28 -4.85
N GLU A 56 -13.69 11.49 -3.53
CA GLU A 56 -12.74 12.43 -2.91
C GLU A 56 -11.30 11.90 -2.83
N THR A 57 -11.08 10.60 -3.02
CA THR A 57 -9.74 9.98 -2.97
C THR A 57 -8.95 10.04 -4.29
N LYS A 58 -9.40 10.82 -5.28
CA LYS A 58 -8.75 10.96 -6.59
C LYS A 58 -7.94 12.24 -6.80
N GLU A 59 -7.72 13.06 -5.77
CA GLU A 59 -6.76 14.17 -5.87
C GLU A 59 -5.38 13.79 -5.33
N HIS A 60 -4.38 14.04 -6.17
CA HIS A 60 -2.97 13.72 -6.00
C HIS A 60 -2.39 14.11 -4.63
N PRO A 61 -1.47 13.28 -4.11
CA PRO A 61 -0.18 13.85 -3.75
C PRO A 61 0.97 13.00 -4.26
N LYS A 62 1.68 13.54 -5.25
CA LYS A 62 3.12 13.30 -5.36
C LYS A 62 3.78 14.08 -4.23
N LYS A 63 4.31 13.38 -3.22
CA LYS A 63 5.58 13.61 -2.50
C LYS A 63 5.50 13.09 -1.05
N LEU A 64 6.50 12.26 -0.74
CA LEU A 64 6.85 11.61 0.53
C LEU A 64 5.85 10.59 1.11
N ASN A 65 6.26 9.33 0.95
CA ASN A 65 5.65 8.05 1.29
C ASN A 65 5.50 7.87 2.82
N LYS A 66 4.77 8.76 3.49
CA LYS A 66 4.16 8.44 4.78
C LYS A 66 2.92 7.61 4.47
N ARG A 67 3.15 6.31 4.25
CA ARG A 67 2.13 5.28 4.00
C ARG A 67 1.35 5.00 5.29
N TYR A 68 0.78 6.04 5.89
CA TYR A 68 -0.32 5.85 6.82
C TYR A 68 -1.45 5.27 5.98
N VAL A 69 -1.65 3.96 6.09
CA VAL A 69 -2.94 3.38 5.73
C VAL A 69 -3.91 4.05 6.67
N LYS A 70 -4.54 5.14 6.20
CA LYS A 70 -5.66 5.76 6.89
C LYS A 70 -6.74 4.69 6.83
N ILE A 71 -6.79 3.88 7.87
CA ILE A 71 -7.89 2.95 8.06
C ILE A 71 -9.06 3.88 8.32
N GLU A 72 -9.75 4.26 7.24
CA GLU A 72 -11.05 4.89 7.35
C GLU A 72 -11.95 3.81 7.93
N PHE A 73 -12.00 3.80 9.26
CA PHE A 73 -13.12 3.24 9.98
C PHE A 73 -14.34 3.84 9.31
N TYR A 74 -15.19 2.96 8.77
CA TYR A 74 -16.54 3.36 8.46
C TYR A 74 -17.03 4.15 9.66
N ASN A 75 -17.50 5.37 9.44
CA ASN A 75 -17.87 6.32 10.49
C ASN A 75 -18.54 5.52 11.61
N GLU A 76 -17.90 5.39 12.78
CA GLU A 76 -18.32 4.43 13.80
C GLU A 76 -19.79 4.65 14.17
N TRP A 77 -20.20 5.92 14.09
CA TRP A 77 -21.56 6.40 14.14
C TRP A 77 -22.53 5.72 13.17
N LEU A 78 -22.10 5.36 11.97
CA LEU A 78 -22.90 4.64 10.99
C LEU A 78 -23.20 3.24 11.52
N VAL A 79 -22.21 2.46 11.95
CA VAL A 79 -22.41 1.10 12.50
C VAL A 79 -23.31 1.15 13.73
N VAL A 80 -23.07 2.09 14.64
CA VAL A 80 -23.91 2.34 15.81
C VAL A 80 -25.34 2.70 15.39
N SER A 81 -25.51 3.55 14.37
CA SER A 81 -26.84 3.92 13.87
C SER A 81 -27.58 2.75 13.21
N ILE A 82 -26.88 1.86 12.50
CA ILE A 82 -27.49 0.64 11.93
C ILE A 82 -28.03 -0.22 13.08
N SER A 83 -27.17 -0.51 14.07
CA SER A 83 -27.50 -1.38 15.18
C SER A 83 -28.64 -0.80 16.02
N ALA A 84 -28.59 0.50 16.34
CA ALA A 84 -29.64 1.20 17.05
C ALA A 84 -30.96 1.21 16.27
N SER A 85 -30.92 1.39 14.95
CA SER A 85 -32.12 1.35 14.11
C SER A 85 -32.74 -0.05 14.07
N ILE A 86 -31.93 -1.11 14.00
CA ILE A 86 -32.44 -2.49 14.04
C ILE A 86 -33.06 -2.79 15.41
N CYS A 87 -32.40 -2.43 16.51
CA CYS A 87 -32.96 -2.57 17.86
C CYS A 87 -34.27 -1.79 18.02
N ALA A 88 -34.32 -0.54 17.55
CA ALA A 88 -35.52 0.28 17.60
C ALA A 88 -36.67 -0.35 16.78
N ALA A 89 -36.38 -0.88 15.59
CA ALA A 89 -37.37 -1.56 14.76
C ALA A 89 -37.94 -2.81 15.47
N VAL A 90 -37.10 -3.61 16.13
CA VAL A 90 -37.55 -4.78 16.93
C VAL A 90 -38.43 -4.36 18.11
N VAL A 91 -38.04 -3.30 18.84
CA VAL A 91 -38.84 -2.77 19.96
C VAL A 91 -40.19 -2.22 19.47
N ILE A 92 -40.21 -1.48 18.36
CA ILE A 92 -41.44 -0.94 17.78
C ILE A 92 -42.36 -2.08 17.33
N ALA A 93 -41.83 -3.10 16.65
CA ALA A 93 -42.60 -4.27 16.27
C ALA A 93 -43.22 -4.97 17.49
N PHE A 94 -42.45 -5.11 18.58
CA PHE A 94 -42.95 -5.68 19.84
C PHE A 94 -44.07 -4.85 20.48
N LEU A 95 -43.93 -3.51 20.51
CA LEU A 95 -44.93 -2.61 21.06
C LEU A 95 -46.23 -2.60 20.23
N GLN A 96 -46.12 -2.70 18.90
CA GLN A 96 -47.29 -2.82 18.02
C GLN A 96 -48.02 -4.15 18.24
N MET A 97 -47.31 -5.27 18.39
CA MET A 97 -47.92 -6.55 18.73
C MET A 97 -48.63 -6.52 20.10
N LYS A 98 -48.04 -5.85 21.09
CA LYS A 98 -48.64 -5.65 22.43
C LYS A 98 -49.98 -4.90 22.37
N SER A 99 -50.13 -3.93 21.47
CA SER A 99 -51.36 -3.13 21.38
C SER A 99 -52.51 -3.83 20.65
N TRP A 100 -52.26 -4.98 19.99
CA TRP A 100 -53.21 -5.61 19.07
C TRP A 100 -54.12 -6.68 19.67
N ARG A 101 -53.84 -7.22 20.87
CA ARG A 101 -54.76 -7.94 21.78
C ARG A 101 -53.95 -8.84 22.73
N LEU A 102 -53.84 -8.40 23.99
CA LEU A 102 -53.48 -9.24 25.14
C LEU A 102 -54.71 -9.46 26.03
N THR A 103 -55.84 -9.85 25.44
CA THR A 103 -56.99 -10.32 26.25
C THR A 103 -56.85 -11.79 26.65
N ASP A 104 -56.01 -12.56 25.96
CA ASP A 104 -55.63 -13.93 26.35
C ASP A 104 -54.11 -14.01 26.62
N PHE A 105 -53.74 -14.09 27.90
CA PHE A 105 -52.35 -14.21 28.35
C PHE A 105 -51.67 -15.53 27.94
N GLY A 106 -52.41 -16.48 27.35
CA GLY A 106 -51.91 -17.82 26.98
C GLY A 106 -50.87 -17.85 25.86
N ASN A 107 -50.86 -16.87 24.95
CA ASN A 107 -50.02 -16.92 23.73
C ASN A 107 -48.75 -16.05 23.79
N VAL A 108 -48.44 -15.42 24.93
CA VAL A 108 -47.27 -14.55 25.08
C VAL A 108 -45.95 -15.32 24.90
N GLY A 109 -45.90 -16.58 25.36
CA GLY A 109 -44.73 -17.44 25.19
C GLY A 109 -44.37 -17.69 23.72
N GLN A 110 -45.37 -17.96 22.87
CA GLN A 110 -45.14 -18.26 21.45
C GLN A 110 -44.62 -17.04 20.66
N ILE A 111 -45.06 -15.83 21.02
CA ILE A 111 -44.53 -14.59 20.45
C ILE A 111 -43.08 -14.38 20.89
N GLY A 112 -42.77 -14.66 22.16
CA GLY A 112 -41.40 -14.64 22.69
C GLY A 112 -40.49 -15.62 21.95
N ASP A 113 -40.95 -16.84 21.71
CA ASP A 113 -40.21 -17.87 20.98
C ASP A 113 -39.98 -17.48 19.51
N PHE A 114 -40.96 -16.86 18.86
CA PHE A 114 -40.81 -16.37 17.49
C PHE A 114 -39.77 -15.24 17.40
N ILE A 115 -39.84 -14.25 18.31
CA ILE A 115 -38.89 -13.14 18.33
C ILE A 115 -37.49 -13.63 18.71
N GLY A 116 -37.38 -14.49 19.73
CA GLY A 116 -36.11 -15.10 20.10
C GLY A 116 -35.52 -15.93 18.97
N GLY A 117 -36.38 -16.69 18.27
CA GLY A 117 -36.02 -17.50 17.11
C GLY A 117 -35.52 -16.69 15.91
N LEU A 118 -36.05 -15.49 15.68
CA LEU A 118 -35.56 -14.57 14.63
C LEU A 118 -34.34 -13.74 15.05
N THR A 119 -34.29 -13.35 16.32
CA THR A 119 -33.21 -12.50 16.86
C THR A 119 -31.89 -13.25 16.88
N ASN A 120 -31.90 -14.54 17.22
CA ASN A 120 -30.67 -15.32 17.37
C ASN A 120 -29.87 -15.48 16.04
N PRO A 121 -30.49 -15.88 14.90
CA PRO A 121 -29.81 -15.90 13.60
C PRO A 121 -29.37 -14.51 13.14
N LEU A 122 -30.17 -13.46 13.40
CA LEU A 122 -29.82 -12.08 13.00
C LEU A 122 -28.61 -11.56 13.78
N LEU A 123 -28.55 -11.79 15.09
CA LEU A 123 -27.40 -11.44 15.93
C LEU A 123 -26.16 -12.24 15.54
N SER A 124 -26.32 -13.54 15.24
CA SER A 124 -25.22 -14.39 14.78
C SER A 124 -24.67 -13.92 13.44
N PHE A 125 -25.52 -13.50 12.51
CA PHE A 125 -25.10 -12.92 11.24
C PHE A 125 -24.37 -11.58 11.44
N ALA A 126 -24.91 -10.68 12.27
CA ALA A 126 -24.24 -9.42 12.60
C ALA A 126 -22.87 -9.65 13.24
N ALA A 127 -22.77 -10.60 14.17
CA ALA A 127 -21.51 -10.99 14.79
C ALA A 127 -20.51 -11.52 13.76
N LEU A 128 -20.96 -12.34 12.80
CA LEU A 128 -20.12 -12.84 11.71
C LEU A 128 -19.62 -11.71 10.81
N VAL A 129 -20.45 -10.73 10.46
CA VAL A 129 -20.04 -9.57 9.66
C VAL A 129 -18.97 -8.75 10.38
N VAL A 130 -19.17 -8.49 11.67
CA VAL A 130 -18.18 -7.80 12.51
C VAL A 130 -16.87 -8.60 12.58
N LEU A 131 -16.96 -9.90 12.80
CA LEU A 131 -15.79 -10.79 12.86
C LEU A 131 -15.00 -10.76 11.54
N LEU A 132 -15.68 -10.96 10.40
CA LEU A 132 -15.05 -10.93 9.08
C LEU A 132 -14.36 -9.58 8.83
N LYS A 133 -14.99 -8.49 9.23
CA LYS A 133 -14.39 -7.16 9.11
C LYS A 133 -13.14 -7.02 9.97
N SER A 134 -13.19 -7.46 11.23
CA SER A 134 -12.03 -7.47 12.13
C SER A 134 -10.87 -8.27 11.53
N ILE A 135 -11.13 -9.43 10.94
CA ILE A 135 -10.10 -10.24 10.24
C ILE A 135 -9.48 -9.45 9.08
N THR A 136 -10.28 -8.79 8.24
CA THR A 136 -9.72 -8.00 7.14
C THR A 136 -8.89 -6.82 7.62
N MET A 137 -9.24 -6.21 8.76
CA MET A 137 -8.47 -5.13 9.36
C MET A 137 -7.16 -5.65 9.95
N GLN A 138 -7.21 -6.76 10.68
CA GLN A 138 -6.02 -7.43 11.22
C GLN A 138 -5.06 -7.83 10.09
N ALA A 139 -5.56 -8.40 8.99
CA ALA A 139 -4.76 -8.75 7.83
C ALA A 139 -4.03 -7.52 7.23
N LYS A 140 -4.69 -6.36 7.17
CA LYS A 140 -4.04 -5.11 6.73
C LYS A 140 -2.97 -4.64 7.70
N ILE A 141 -3.23 -4.68 9.00
CA ILE A 141 -2.26 -4.29 10.04
C ILE A 141 -1.04 -5.21 9.98
N ILE A 142 -1.24 -6.53 9.90
CA ILE A 142 -0.16 -7.51 9.77
C ILE A 142 0.69 -7.22 8.53
N LYS A 143 0.06 -6.87 7.41
CA LYS A 143 0.79 -6.51 6.20
C LYS A 143 1.65 -5.26 6.39
N VAL A 144 1.10 -4.19 6.97
CA VAL A 144 1.87 -2.96 7.25
C VAL A 144 3.01 -3.25 8.22
N GLN A 145 2.74 -3.99 9.30
CA GLN A 145 3.76 -4.37 10.28
C GLN A 145 4.86 -5.24 9.67
N SER A 146 4.51 -6.17 8.78
CA SER A 146 5.48 -6.98 8.03
C SER A 146 6.33 -6.13 7.11
N ASP A 147 5.74 -5.16 6.41
CA ASP A 147 6.46 -4.23 5.53
C ASP A 147 7.41 -3.34 6.35
N ASP A 148 6.96 -2.82 7.50
CA ASP A 148 7.76 -2.00 8.42
C ASP A 148 8.90 -2.81 9.05
N GLN A 149 8.64 -4.06 9.42
CA GLN A 149 9.67 -4.97 9.95
C GLN A 149 10.73 -5.28 8.88
N ALA A 150 10.31 -5.57 7.64
CA ALA A 150 11.25 -5.80 6.54
C ALA A 150 12.13 -4.56 6.27
N LEU A 151 11.54 -3.36 6.32
CA LEU A 151 12.29 -2.10 6.19
C LEU A 151 13.25 -1.88 7.37
N SER A 152 12.82 -2.19 8.59
CA SER A 152 13.69 -2.09 9.78
C SER A 152 14.87 -3.04 9.68
N SER A 153 14.63 -4.32 9.36
CA SER A 153 15.70 -5.31 9.19
C SER A 153 16.68 -4.92 8.09
N PHE A 154 16.17 -4.42 6.96
CA PHE A 154 17.01 -3.84 5.90
C PHE A 154 17.88 -2.70 6.43
N ARG A 155 17.31 -1.75 7.17
CA ARG A 155 18.05 -0.60 7.72
C ARG A 155 19.15 -1.05 8.68
N ASP A 156 18.84 -1.97 9.57
CA ASP A 156 19.79 -2.49 10.56
C ASP A 156 20.95 -3.22 9.87
N GLU A 157 20.66 -4.06 8.88
CA GLU A 157 21.67 -4.76 8.06
C GLU A 157 22.50 -3.76 7.25
N PHE A 158 21.86 -2.78 6.60
CA PHE A 158 22.53 -1.74 5.85
C PHE A 158 23.50 -0.93 6.73
N TYR A 159 23.07 -0.45 7.90
CA TYR A 159 23.93 0.33 8.78
C TYR A 159 25.07 -0.51 9.37
N THR A 160 24.85 -1.80 9.57
CA THR A 160 25.92 -2.74 9.93
C THR A 160 26.97 -2.82 8.83
N LEU A 161 26.55 -2.99 7.56
CA LEU A 161 27.45 -3.01 6.41
C LEU A 161 28.16 -1.66 6.22
N LEU A 162 27.45 -0.55 6.41
CA LEU A 162 28.01 0.78 6.32
C LEU A 162 29.09 1.01 7.39
N ASN A 163 28.84 0.60 8.63
CA ASN A 163 29.84 0.68 9.70
C ASN A 163 31.09 -0.15 9.38
N ILE A 164 30.93 -1.31 8.72
CA ILE A 164 32.06 -2.10 8.22
C ILE A 164 32.83 -1.33 7.15
N VAL A 165 32.14 -0.70 6.20
CA VAL A 165 32.75 0.14 5.15
C VAL A 165 33.50 1.31 5.77
N GLU A 166 32.88 2.05 6.68
CA GLU A 166 33.45 3.22 7.35
C GLU A 166 34.67 2.84 8.20
N THR A 167 34.56 1.80 9.03
CA THR A 167 35.68 1.30 9.84
C THR A 167 36.86 0.88 8.97
N LYS A 168 36.60 0.27 7.81
CA LYS A 168 37.64 -0.09 6.85
C LYS A 168 38.24 1.16 6.21
N SER A 169 37.40 2.10 5.75
CA SER A 169 37.82 3.38 5.19
C SER A 169 38.75 4.10 6.14
N GLN A 170 38.36 4.28 7.41
CA GLN A 170 39.15 4.96 8.43
C GLN A 170 40.51 4.27 8.65
N LYS A 171 40.54 2.94 8.72
CA LYS A 171 41.79 2.18 8.84
C LYS A 171 42.72 2.38 7.63
N MET A 172 42.15 2.50 6.43
CA MET A 172 42.89 2.75 5.19
C MET A 172 43.39 4.18 5.08
N SER A 173 42.54 5.16 5.38
CA SER A 173 42.89 6.58 5.39
C SER A 173 43.93 6.92 6.46
N ALA A 174 44.00 6.16 7.56
CA ALA A 174 45.06 6.30 8.57
C ALA A 174 46.45 5.93 8.04
N SER A 175 46.55 5.20 6.93
CA SER A 175 47.81 4.91 6.25
C SER A 175 48.06 5.96 5.15
N PRO A 176 48.96 6.95 5.35
CA PRO A 176 49.24 7.97 4.33
C PRO A 176 49.79 7.37 3.03
N MET A 177 50.43 6.20 3.10
CA MET A 177 50.95 5.45 1.95
C MET A 177 49.82 4.88 1.08
N TYR A 178 48.63 4.67 1.65
CA TYR A 178 47.51 4.08 0.94
C TYR A 178 46.90 5.06 -0.09
N LEU A 179 46.44 6.23 0.36
CA LEU A 179 45.78 7.20 -0.53
C LEU A 179 46.74 7.73 -1.60
N THR A 180 47.98 8.07 -1.20
CA THR A 180 49.01 8.54 -2.13
C THR A 180 49.42 7.45 -3.11
N GLY A 181 49.51 6.20 -2.66
CA GLY A 181 49.79 5.04 -3.51
C GLY A 181 48.69 4.79 -4.53
N LEU A 182 47.42 4.81 -4.10
CA LEU A 182 46.26 4.57 -4.94
C LEU A 182 46.12 5.64 -6.04
N ASP A 183 46.25 6.93 -5.67
CA ASP A 183 46.23 8.04 -6.63
C ASP A 183 47.39 7.98 -7.62
N SER A 184 48.60 7.67 -7.14
CA SER A 184 49.78 7.49 -8.00
C SER A 184 49.60 6.33 -8.97
N SER A 185 49.06 5.19 -8.52
CA SER A 185 48.75 4.04 -9.36
C SER A 185 47.67 4.36 -10.39
N LEU A 186 46.64 5.13 -10.03
CA LEU A 186 45.60 5.58 -10.95
C LEU A 186 46.18 6.51 -12.02
N LYS A 187 47.01 7.48 -11.64
CA LYS A 187 47.71 8.38 -12.59
C LYS A 187 48.66 7.62 -13.53
N ALA A 188 49.39 6.64 -13.00
CA ALA A 188 50.26 5.78 -13.81
C ALA A 188 49.45 4.96 -14.82
N ALA A 189 48.36 4.33 -14.39
CA ALA A 189 47.43 3.60 -15.23
C ALA A 189 46.89 4.44 -16.40
N ARG A 190 46.51 5.70 -16.11
CA ARG A 190 46.04 6.64 -17.13
C ARG A 190 47.12 7.02 -18.13
N THR A 191 48.33 7.29 -17.65
CA THR A 191 49.47 7.61 -18.51
C THR A 191 49.79 6.44 -19.45
N ILE A 192 49.66 5.20 -18.97
CA ILE A 192 49.81 4.01 -19.82
C ILE A 192 48.72 4.00 -20.89
N LEU A 193 47.46 4.15 -20.53
CA LEU A 193 46.34 4.11 -21.48
C LEU A 193 46.39 5.25 -22.51
N SER A 194 46.73 6.48 -22.11
CA SER A 194 46.82 7.64 -23.01
C SER A 194 47.91 7.50 -24.08
N ASN A 195 48.96 6.73 -23.78
CA ASN A 195 50.10 6.54 -24.69
C ASN A 195 49.89 5.37 -25.66
N ILE A 196 48.93 4.47 -25.39
CA ILE A 196 48.67 3.30 -26.23
C ILE A 196 47.78 3.71 -27.41
N ARG A 197 48.33 3.61 -28.63
CA ARG A 197 47.55 3.72 -29.88
C ARG A 197 47.13 2.32 -30.31
N CYS A 198 45.93 1.88 -29.91
CA CYS A 198 45.38 0.59 -30.29
C CYS A 198 43.90 0.72 -30.74
N SER A 199 43.33 -0.38 -31.23
CA SER A 199 41.90 -0.42 -31.53
C SER A 199 41.07 -0.29 -30.25
N PRO A 200 39.82 0.23 -30.33
CA PRO A 200 38.95 0.40 -29.17
C PRO A 200 38.75 -0.88 -28.34
N SER A 201 38.64 -2.03 -29.01
CA SER A 201 38.48 -3.33 -28.34
C SER A 201 39.72 -3.73 -27.52
N VAL A 202 40.91 -3.45 -28.02
CA VAL A 202 42.17 -3.71 -27.32
C VAL A 202 42.32 -2.71 -26.16
N HIS A 203 41.94 -1.45 -26.37
CA HIS A 203 41.95 -0.43 -25.32
C HIS A 203 41.04 -0.83 -24.16
N GLU A 204 39.83 -1.32 -24.45
CA GLU A 204 38.90 -1.81 -23.44
C GLU A 204 39.46 -2.99 -22.66
N ALA A 205 40.07 -3.97 -23.34
CA ALA A 205 40.68 -5.13 -22.71
C ALA A 205 41.83 -4.75 -21.76
N ILE A 206 42.69 -3.80 -22.17
CA ILE A 206 43.78 -3.29 -21.34
C ILE A 206 43.23 -2.50 -20.15
N SER A 207 42.18 -1.69 -20.36
CA SER A 207 41.53 -0.92 -19.29
C SER A 207 40.94 -1.83 -18.21
N ARG A 208 40.30 -2.93 -18.63
CA ARG A 208 39.78 -3.97 -17.73
C ARG A 208 40.88 -4.58 -16.85
N GLU A 209 41.99 -4.98 -17.48
CA GLU A 209 43.14 -5.56 -16.78
C GLU A 209 43.77 -4.58 -15.77
N ILE A 210 43.91 -3.31 -16.15
CA ILE A 210 44.41 -2.25 -15.28
C ILE A 210 43.50 -2.06 -14.06
N VAL A 211 42.18 -2.07 -14.26
CA VAL A 211 41.21 -1.92 -13.18
C VAL A 211 41.30 -3.06 -12.17
N LEU A 212 41.50 -4.31 -12.62
CA LEU A 212 41.72 -5.43 -11.71
C LEU A 212 42.97 -5.22 -10.85
N LYS A 213 44.08 -4.80 -11.46
CA LYS A 213 45.33 -4.49 -10.74
C LYS A 213 45.16 -3.35 -9.73
N LEU A 214 44.34 -2.34 -10.05
CA LEU A 214 44.04 -1.24 -9.13
C LEU A 214 43.16 -1.71 -7.95
N ILE A 215 42.27 -2.67 -8.16
CA ILE A 215 41.45 -3.25 -7.08
C ILE A 215 42.31 -4.06 -6.12
N GLU A 216 43.21 -4.87 -6.67
CA GLU A 216 44.17 -5.69 -5.91
C GLU A 216 45.22 -4.85 -5.17
N PHE A 217 45.21 -3.51 -5.32
CA PHE A 217 46.14 -2.62 -4.66
C PHE A 217 45.94 -2.60 -3.14
N GLY A 218 46.81 -3.31 -2.43
CA GLY A 218 46.92 -3.27 -0.97
C GLY A 218 45.65 -3.75 -0.27
N LEU A 219 45.01 -2.86 0.48
CA LEU A 219 43.78 -3.16 1.23
C LEU A 219 42.49 -2.76 0.50
N PHE A 220 42.61 -2.13 -0.68
CA PHE A 220 41.45 -1.61 -1.40
C PHE A 220 40.50 -2.72 -1.87
N GLU A 221 41.00 -3.90 -2.22
CA GLU A 221 40.14 -5.04 -2.60
C GLU A 221 39.11 -5.35 -1.51
N LYS A 222 39.57 -5.47 -0.25
CA LYS A 222 38.71 -5.77 0.91
C LYS A 222 37.72 -4.64 1.19
N TYR A 223 38.09 -3.41 0.87
CA TYR A 223 37.21 -2.24 0.96
C TYR A 223 36.14 -2.28 -0.13
N ALA A 224 36.54 -2.37 -1.39
CA ALA A 224 35.68 -2.42 -2.56
C ALA A 224 34.66 -3.57 -2.48
N LEU A 225 35.07 -4.73 -1.96
CA LEU A 225 34.17 -5.84 -1.67
C LEU A 225 33.10 -5.49 -0.61
N SER A 226 33.46 -4.71 0.42
CA SER A 226 32.51 -4.27 1.45
C SER A 226 31.52 -3.25 0.90
N VAL A 227 32.01 -2.29 0.12
CA VAL A 227 31.18 -1.33 -0.62
C VAL A 227 30.23 -2.08 -1.55
N ARG A 228 30.73 -3.09 -2.28
CA ARG A 228 29.91 -3.95 -3.14
C ARG A 228 28.85 -4.71 -2.35
N MET A 229 29.15 -5.23 -1.17
CA MET A 229 28.15 -5.90 -0.33
C MET A 229 27.04 -4.94 0.10
N ALA A 230 27.39 -3.75 0.59
CA ALA A 230 26.43 -2.72 0.98
C ALA A 230 25.56 -2.30 -0.22
N MET A 231 26.19 -1.99 -1.35
CA MET A 231 25.50 -1.63 -2.59
C MET A 231 24.59 -2.75 -3.10
N ARG A 232 25.04 -4.01 -3.06
CA ARG A 232 24.24 -5.16 -3.48
C ARG A 232 23.01 -5.32 -2.59
N HIS A 233 23.14 -5.07 -1.30
CA HIS A 233 22.02 -5.11 -0.36
C HIS A 233 20.99 -4.03 -0.73
N VAL A 234 21.40 -2.80 -1.03
CA VAL A 234 20.51 -1.73 -1.52
C VAL A 234 19.82 -2.13 -2.83
N ILE A 235 20.59 -2.57 -3.84
CA ILE A 235 20.08 -2.94 -5.17
C ILE A 235 19.08 -4.10 -5.11
N THR A 236 19.35 -5.10 -4.27
CA THR A 236 18.50 -6.29 -4.15
C THR A 236 17.21 -5.99 -3.39
N SER A 237 17.31 -5.23 -2.30
CA SER A 237 16.17 -4.92 -1.42
C SER A 237 15.26 -3.84 -1.97
N LYS A 238 15.75 -3.00 -2.89
CA LYS A 238 15.01 -1.91 -3.54
C LYS A 238 14.18 -1.06 -2.55
N PRO A 239 14.80 -0.49 -1.50
CA PRO A 239 14.09 0.36 -0.55
C PRO A 239 13.45 1.57 -1.26
N ALA A 240 12.43 2.19 -0.66
CA ALA A 240 11.80 3.36 -1.28
C ALA A 240 12.78 4.53 -1.53
N ASP A 241 13.78 4.68 -0.66
CA ASP A 241 14.75 5.77 -0.67
C ASP A 241 16.15 5.29 -1.12
N MET A 242 16.23 4.47 -2.19
CA MET A 242 17.50 3.93 -2.70
C MET A 242 18.60 4.99 -2.88
N ASP A 243 18.23 6.16 -3.39
CA ASP A 243 19.17 7.23 -3.72
C ASP A 243 19.88 7.76 -2.47
N MET A 244 19.14 7.89 -1.36
CA MET A 244 19.71 8.29 -0.07
C MET A 244 20.77 7.29 0.39
N TYR A 245 20.50 5.99 0.29
CA TYR A 245 21.46 4.96 0.66
C TYR A 245 22.69 4.95 -0.26
N GLY A 246 22.49 5.21 -1.56
CA GLY A 246 23.58 5.41 -2.51
C GLY A 246 24.47 6.58 -2.13
N ILE A 247 23.88 7.74 -1.81
CA ILE A 247 24.60 8.94 -1.36
C ILE A 247 25.43 8.65 -0.10
N ILE A 248 24.85 7.96 0.88
CA ILE A 248 25.57 7.59 2.12
C ILE A 248 26.79 6.71 1.81
N ILE A 249 26.64 5.72 0.91
CA ILE A 249 27.78 4.89 0.48
C ILE A 249 28.82 5.73 -0.27
N ARG A 250 28.39 6.63 -1.17
CA ARG A 250 29.28 7.54 -1.88
C ARG A 250 30.12 8.37 -0.91
N ASP A 251 29.48 8.97 0.10
CA ASP A 251 30.14 9.86 1.05
C ASP A 251 31.15 9.13 1.94
N SER A 252 31.10 7.79 1.99
CA SER A 252 32.10 6.96 2.65
C SER A 252 33.36 6.69 1.82
N MET A 253 33.42 7.15 0.56
CA MET A 253 34.54 6.94 -0.38
C MET A 253 35.21 8.27 -0.76
N SER A 254 36.54 8.26 -0.86
CA SER A 254 37.32 9.33 -1.48
C SER A 254 37.17 9.35 -3.01
N ASP A 255 37.53 10.46 -3.65
CA ASP A 255 37.39 10.64 -5.11
C ASP A 255 38.11 9.57 -5.92
N SER A 256 39.35 9.23 -5.56
CA SER A 256 40.13 8.18 -6.22
C SER A 256 39.49 6.79 -6.04
N GLU A 257 38.99 6.48 -4.84
CA GLU A 257 38.27 5.24 -4.58
C GLU A 257 36.97 5.16 -5.39
N ARG A 258 36.23 6.27 -5.47
CA ARG A 258 35.00 6.37 -6.27
C ARG A 258 35.28 6.13 -7.74
N VAL A 259 36.33 6.73 -8.31
CA VAL A 259 36.73 6.50 -9.71
C VAL A 259 37.01 5.02 -9.96
N ILE A 260 37.84 4.39 -9.11
CA ILE A 260 38.24 2.99 -9.33
C ILE A 260 37.02 2.08 -9.15
N PHE A 261 36.19 2.33 -8.15
CA PHE A 261 34.96 1.58 -7.90
C PHE A 261 33.96 1.71 -9.06
N LEU A 262 33.70 2.92 -9.56
CA LEU A 262 32.81 3.15 -10.70
C LEU A 262 33.35 2.48 -11.97
N THR A 263 34.66 2.56 -12.19
CA THR A 263 35.29 1.86 -13.33
C THR A 263 35.16 0.35 -13.20
N TRP A 264 35.32 -0.19 -11.99
CA TRP A 264 35.09 -1.60 -11.71
C TRP A 264 33.64 -2.02 -11.97
N VAL A 265 32.68 -1.22 -11.50
CA VAL A 265 31.24 -1.44 -11.74
C VAL A 265 30.94 -1.49 -13.23
N TYR A 266 31.48 -0.54 -14.00
CA TYR A 266 31.27 -0.44 -15.44
C TYR A 266 31.67 -1.72 -16.20
N TYR A 267 32.79 -2.32 -15.81
CA TYR A 267 33.36 -3.50 -16.48
C TYR A 267 32.87 -4.83 -15.93
N TYR A 268 32.68 -4.95 -14.62
CA TYR A 268 32.53 -6.25 -13.94
C TYR A 268 31.19 -6.44 -13.21
N TRP A 269 30.42 -5.37 -12.98
CA TRP A 269 29.18 -5.48 -12.21
C TRP A 269 27.95 -5.04 -13.00
N ARG A 270 27.45 -5.97 -13.82
CA ARG A 270 26.32 -5.75 -14.74
C ARG A 270 25.04 -5.27 -14.03
N ASP A 271 24.71 -5.82 -12.87
CA ASP A 271 23.48 -5.46 -12.14
C ASP A 271 23.53 -4.02 -11.62
N ALA A 272 24.67 -3.63 -11.02
CA ALA A 272 24.86 -2.26 -10.55
C ALA A 272 24.94 -1.28 -11.72
N LYS A 273 25.53 -1.68 -12.85
CA LYS A 273 25.63 -0.86 -14.06
C LYS A 273 24.27 -0.29 -14.49
N TYR A 274 23.19 -1.07 -14.44
CA TYR A 274 21.86 -0.57 -14.77
C TYR A 274 21.33 0.41 -13.73
N TRP A 275 21.53 0.13 -12.44
CA TRP A 275 21.11 1.03 -11.38
C TRP A 275 21.78 2.40 -11.48
N PHE A 276 23.08 2.42 -11.79
CA PHE A 276 23.81 3.67 -12.02
C PHE A 276 23.37 4.43 -13.28
N LYS A 277 22.82 3.73 -14.29
CA LYS A 277 22.29 4.33 -15.52
C LYS A 277 20.86 4.89 -15.35
N GLU A 278 20.06 4.25 -14.50
CA GLU A 278 18.66 4.57 -14.25
C GLU A 278 18.46 5.56 -13.09
N PHE A 279 19.48 6.35 -12.72
CA PHE A 279 19.36 7.39 -11.70
C PHE A 279 18.49 8.55 -12.22
N HIS A 280 17.17 8.37 -12.09
CA HIS A 280 16.18 9.38 -12.41
C HIS A 280 15.89 10.20 -11.16
N ASP A 281 15.93 11.52 -11.29
CA ASP A 281 15.31 12.46 -10.35
C ASP A 281 13.85 12.05 -10.09
N ALA A 282 13.28 12.46 -8.95
CA ALA A 282 11.85 12.43 -8.65
C ALA A 282 10.95 12.96 -9.80
N ASP A 283 11.49 13.81 -10.68
CA ASP A 283 10.81 14.32 -11.89
C ASP A 283 11.03 13.47 -13.17
N GLY A 284 11.71 12.32 -13.08
CA GLY A 284 11.97 11.41 -14.19
C GLY A 284 13.08 11.85 -15.15
N LYS A 285 13.73 12.99 -14.88
CA LYS A 285 14.92 13.42 -15.63
C LYS A 285 16.14 12.63 -15.20
N ILE A 286 16.98 12.26 -16.16
CA ILE A 286 18.29 11.69 -15.87
C ILE A 286 19.11 12.81 -15.22
N THR A 287 19.27 12.74 -13.90
CA THR A 287 20.24 13.56 -13.19
C THR A 287 21.57 12.85 -13.23
N SER A 288 22.66 13.59 -13.44
CA SER A 288 24.03 13.06 -13.32
C SER A 288 24.12 12.20 -12.08
N CYS A 289 24.65 10.99 -12.21
CA CYS A 289 24.73 10.07 -11.08
C CYS A 289 25.37 10.77 -9.88
N GLU A 290 24.71 10.81 -8.72
CA GLU A 290 25.27 11.50 -7.54
C GLU A 290 26.67 10.96 -7.17
N PHE A 291 27.04 9.75 -7.60
CA PHE A 291 28.39 9.19 -7.44
C PHE A 291 29.47 9.89 -8.28
N THR A 292 29.13 10.46 -9.43
CA THR A 292 30.07 11.24 -10.26
C THR A 292 30.16 12.70 -9.85
N ARG A 293 29.37 13.14 -8.86
CA ARG A 293 29.39 14.51 -8.37
C ARG A 293 30.79 14.89 -7.87
N GLY A 294 31.32 15.97 -8.44
CA GLY A 294 32.65 16.50 -8.14
C GLY A 294 33.78 15.84 -8.94
N LEU A 295 33.51 14.75 -9.66
CA LEU A 295 34.47 14.10 -10.54
C LEU A 295 34.39 14.70 -11.95
N LYS A 296 35.52 14.75 -12.63
CA LYS A 296 35.66 15.21 -14.02
C LYS A 296 35.99 14.03 -14.93
N SER A 297 35.84 14.19 -16.24
CA SER A 297 36.27 13.16 -17.21
C SER A 297 37.75 12.83 -17.06
N GLU A 298 38.56 13.85 -16.79
CA GLU A 298 39.98 13.76 -16.47
C GLU A 298 40.28 13.05 -15.14
N ASP A 299 39.28 12.52 -14.42
CA ASP A 299 39.46 11.68 -13.23
C ASP A 299 39.26 10.17 -13.53
N PHE A 300 38.63 9.79 -14.64
CA PHE A 300 38.37 8.40 -15.00
C PHE A 300 39.45 7.72 -15.85
N ILE A 301 39.52 6.38 -15.79
CA ILE A 301 40.48 5.57 -16.56
C ILE A 301 40.23 5.68 -18.07
N SER A 302 38.98 5.91 -18.48
CA SER A 302 38.58 6.12 -19.88
C SER A 302 37.41 7.10 -19.94
N ASP A 303 37.39 7.95 -20.97
CA ASP A 303 36.28 8.85 -21.29
C ASP A 303 34.95 8.10 -21.48
N GLU A 304 35.00 6.84 -21.94
CA GLU A 304 33.81 6.00 -22.11
C GLU A 304 33.16 5.67 -20.77
N VAL A 305 33.97 5.45 -19.74
CA VAL A 305 33.49 5.16 -18.39
C VAL A 305 32.83 6.40 -17.82
N PHE A 306 33.45 7.58 -17.99
CA PHE A 306 32.83 8.84 -17.56
C PHE A 306 31.52 9.11 -18.30
N LYS A 307 31.50 9.00 -19.63
CA LYS A 307 30.28 9.22 -20.44
C LYS A 307 29.15 8.24 -20.12
N PHE A 308 29.46 7.10 -19.52
CA PHE A 308 28.46 6.14 -19.10
C PHE A 308 27.68 6.58 -17.85
N PHE A 309 28.31 7.32 -16.94
CA PHE A 309 27.74 7.73 -15.64
C PHE A 309 27.32 9.21 -15.63
#